data_AF-A0A9J5ZJR3-F1
#
_entry.id   AF-A0A9J5ZJR3-F1
#
_cell.length_a   1.000
_cell.length_b   1.000
_cell.length_c   1.000
_cell.angle_alpha   90.00
_cell.angle_beta   90.00
_cell.angle_gamma   90.00
#
_symmetry.space_group_name_H-M   'P 1'
#
loop_
_entity.id
_entity.type
_entity.pdbx_description
1 polymer ?
#
loop_
_entity_poly.entity_id
_entity_poly.type
_entity_poly.pdbx_seq_one_letter_code
_entity_poly.pdbx_strand_id
1 'polypeptide(L)'
;MFDKFPMPNINERRVAYYGESSGYLHLVQVHNRQKLTFYNIYEMNSDGTEWYMKYQVNVEDVVNTFPHMIRHYHDPTNWNYLAMSVLCVVRGKKEEEEAFMILHIPKMVISYNLRDNTFYKLHEFGNNSIEENQFEDEDGDYEVPISLQFDRFSAFQYVESLFCM
;
A
#
# COMPACT_ATOMS: atom_id res chain seq x y z
N MET A 1 8.81 13.41 -28.93
CA MET A 1 7.79 13.94 -28.01
C MET A 1 7.22 12.72 -27.31
N PHE A 2 7.40 12.58 -26.00
CA PHE A 2 6.80 11.46 -25.28
C PHE A 2 5.31 11.78 -25.10
N ASP A 3 4.44 10.92 -25.63
CA ASP A 3 3.01 11.05 -25.40
C ASP A 3 2.74 10.88 -23.91
N LYS A 4 1.91 11.76 -23.36
CA LYS A 4 1.53 11.71 -21.95
C LYS A 4 0.70 10.45 -21.74
N PHE A 5 1.21 9.50 -20.96
CA PHE A 5 0.48 8.30 -20.61
C PHE A 5 -0.91 8.65 -20.04
N PRO A 6 -1.98 7.97 -20.49
CA PRO A 6 -3.29 8.16 -19.90
C PRO A 6 -3.20 7.72 -18.44
N MET A 7 -3.52 8.60 -17.49
CA MET A 7 -3.61 8.23 -16.08
C MET A 7 -5.07 8.03 -15.72
N PRO A 8 -5.43 7.02 -14.90
CA PRO A 8 -6.74 6.92 -14.30
C PRO A 8 -7.06 8.21 -13.55
N ASN A 9 -8.33 8.57 -13.43
CA ASN A 9 -8.71 9.81 -12.74
C ASN A 9 -8.11 9.86 -11.32
N ILE A 10 -7.13 10.75 -11.13
CA ILE A 10 -6.40 10.96 -9.86
C ILE A 10 -7.02 12.10 -9.05
N ASN A 11 -8.01 12.84 -9.59
CA ASN A 11 -8.58 13.97 -8.86
C ASN A 11 -9.17 13.45 -7.53
N GLU A 12 -8.69 14.04 -6.43
CA GLU A 12 -9.07 13.72 -5.05
C GLU A 12 -8.69 12.31 -4.54
N ARG A 13 -7.89 11.54 -5.30
CA ARG A 13 -7.43 10.20 -4.90
C ARG A 13 -5.94 10.16 -4.63
N ARG A 14 -5.56 9.57 -3.50
CA ARG A 14 -4.15 9.29 -3.19
C ARG A 14 -3.71 8.04 -3.96
N VAL A 15 -2.65 8.18 -4.75
CA VAL A 15 -1.92 7.03 -5.28
C VAL A 15 -1.14 6.38 -4.13
N ALA A 16 -1.43 5.11 -3.86
CA ALA A 16 -0.79 4.32 -2.82
C ALA A 16 0.40 3.50 -3.34
N TYR A 17 0.35 3.10 -4.62
CA TYR A 17 1.42 2.35 -5.28
C TYR A 17 1.34 2.52 -6.80
N TYR A 18 2.50 2.50 -7.45
CA TYR A 18 2.64 2.41 -8.90
C TYR A 18 3.89 1.60 -9.21
N GLY A 19 3.75 0.48 -9.91
CA GLY A 19 4.87 -0.42 -10.19
C GLY A 19 4.48 -1.62 -11.03
N GLU A 20 5.48 -2.42 -11.42
CA GLU A 20 5.33 -3.50 -12.40
C GLU A 20 5.28 -4.88 -11.71
N SER A 21 4.50 -5.81 -12.29
CA SER A 21 4.51 -7.23 -11.93
C SER A 21 4.15 -8.10 -13.14
N SER A 22 5.04 -9.04 -13.48
CA SER A 22 4.88 -10.01 -14.59
C SER A 22 4.69 -9.39 -15.99
N GLY A 23 5.34 -8.26 -16.27
CA GLY A 23 5.27 -7.48 -17.50
C GLY A 23 4.12 -6.46 -17.53
N TYR A 24 3.34 -6.34 -16.46
CA TYR A 24 2.18 -5.45 -16.40
C TYR A 24 2.35 -4.38 -15.33
N LEU A 25 2.04 -3.15 -15.71
CA LEU A 25 2.09 -2.00 -14.82
C LEU A 25 0.79 -1.89 -14.03
N HIS A 26 0.91 -1.68 -12.72
CA HIS A 26 -0.20 -1.58 -11.77
C HIS A 26 -0.23 -0.22 -11.10
N LEU A 27 -1.43 0.30 -10.86
CA LEU A 27 -1.67 1.52 -10.07
C LEU A 27 -2.67 1.18 -8.97
N VAL A 28 -2.31 1.48 -7.73
CA VAL A 28 -3.20 1.33 -6.57
C VAL A 28 -3.58 2.71 -6.06
N GLN A 29 -4.88 2.95 -5.91
CA GLN A 29 -5.43 4.20 -5.42
C GLN A 29 -6.29 3.97 -4.18
N VAL A 30 -6.11 4.81 -3.16
CA VAL A 30 -7.10 4.89 -2.08
C VAL A 30 -8.37 5.53 -2.65
N HIS A 31 -9.52 4.95 -2.35
CA HIS A 31 -10.79 5.30 -2.98
C HIS A 31 -11.16 6.78 -2.79
N ASN A 32 -11.16 7.26 -1.54
CA ASN A 32 -11.27 8.67 -1.15
C ASN A 32 -10.91 8.85 0.35
N ARG A 33 -10.91 10.10 0.83
CA ARG A 33 -10.58 10.45 2.23
C ARG A 33 -11.55 9.89 3.28
N GLN A 34 -12.78 9.57 2.92
CA GLN A 34 -13.80 8.99 3.82
C GLN A 34 -13.74 7.44 3.84
N LYS A 35 -13.00 6.84 2.90
CA LYS A 35 -12.90 5.40 2.69
C LYS A 35 -11.44 4.97 2.56
N LEU A 36 -10.66 5.20 3.62
CA LEU A 36 -9.22 4.96 3.63
C LEU A 36 -8.84 3.47 3.54
N THR A 37 -9.76 2.56 3.88
CA THR A 37 -9.57 1.11 3.77
C THR A 37 -9.92 0.56 2.38
N PHE A 38 -10.50 1.38 1.49
CA PHE A 38 -10.90 0.95 0.17
C PHE A 38 -9.82 1.30 -0.87
N TYR A 39 -9.38 0.28 -1.60
CA TYR A 39 -8.35 0.39 -2.63
C TYR A 39 -8.88 -0.04 -3.99
N ASN A 40 -8.66 0.79 -4.99
CA ASN A 40 -8.86 0.43 -6.40
C ASN A 40 -7.51 0.06 -7.00
N ILE A 41 -7.43 -1.11 -7.63
CA ILE A 41 -6.23 -1.58 -8.31
C ILE A 41 -6.50 -1.60 -9.81
N TYR A 42 -5.70 -0.85 -10.54
CA TYR A 42 -5.73 -0.77 -12.00
C TYR A 42 -4.51 -1.49 -12.59
N GLU A 43 -4.70 -2.19 -13.70
CA GLU A 43 -3.65 -2.77 -14.53
C GLU A 43 -3.66 -2.05 -15.88
N MET A 44 -2.50 -1.62 -16.35
CA MET A 44 -2.35 -1.08 -17.69
C MET A 44 -2.33 -2.21 -18.70
N ASN A 45 -3.04 -2.02 -19.80
CA ASN A 45 -3.03 -2.96 -20.91
C ASN A 45 -1.63 -3.05 -21.57
N SER A 46 -1.39 -4.13 -22.32
CA SER A 46 -0.07 -4.42 -22.87
C SER A 46 0.44 -3.41 -23.90
N ASP A 47 -0.48 -2.68 -24.55
CA ASP A 47 -0.13 -1.65 -25.53
C ASP A 47 0.07 -0.26 -24.89
N GLY A 48 -0.14 -0.13 -23.57
CA GLY A 48 0.08 1.09 -22.81
C GLY A 48 -0.97 2.19 -23.04
N THR A 49 -2.10 1.87 -23.67
CA THR A 49 -3.12 2.84 -24.08
C THR A 49 -4.26 3.01 -23.08
N GLU A 50 -4.50 2.04 -22.20
CA GLU A 50 -5.65 2.07 -21.29
C GLU A 50 -5.35 1.39 -19.96
N TRP A 51 -6.02 1.86 -18.91
CA TRP A 51 -6.01 1.25 -17.58
C TRP A 51 -7.34 0.56 -17.31
N TYR A 52 -7.27 -0.70 -16.88
CA TYR A 52 -8.44 -1.48 -16.46
C TYR A 52 -8.47 -1.63 -14.95
N MET A 53 -9.61 -1.34 -14.34
CA MET A 53 -9.82 -1.65 -12.93
C MET A 53 -9.96 -3.16 -12.75
N LYS A 54 -8.98 -3.79 -12.09
CA LYS A 54 -8.94 -5.24 -11.87
C LYS A 54 -9.59 -5.63 -10.53
N TYR A 55 -9.30 -4.87 -9.48
CA TYR A 55 -9.75 -5.19 -8.14
C TYR A 55 -10.27 -3.95 -7.41
N GLN A 56 -11.32 -4.16 -6.61
CA GLN A 56 -11.76 -3.25 -5.57
C GLN A 56 -11.67 -4.00 -4.25
N VAL A 57 -10.87 -3.50 -3.32
CA VAL A 57 -10.49 -4.20 -2.10
C VAL A 57 -10.88 -3.35 -0.90
N ASN A 58 -11.37 -3.98 0.18
CA ASN A 58 -11.57 -3.32 1.47
C ASN A 58 -10.72 -4.04 2.54
N VAL A 59 -9.68 -3.39 3.03
CA VAL A 59 -8.73 -3.96 4.02
C VAL A 59 -9.13 -3.65 5.47
N GLU A 60 -10.42 -3.44 5.72
CA GLU A 60 -10.97 -3.11 7.05
C GLU A 60 -10.73 -4.22 8.07
N ASP A 61 -10.73 -5.48 7.64
CA ASP A 61 -10.37 -6.65 8.43
C ASP A 61 -8.93 -6.60 8.95
N VAL A 62 -7.99 -6.09 8.15
CA VAL A 62 -6.60 -5.83 8.57
C VAL A 62 -6.57 -4.76 9.65
N VAL A 63 -7.32 -3.66 9.48
CA VAL A 63 -7.39 -2.57 10.47
C VAL A 63 -8.00 -3.07 11.79
N ASN A 64 -9.07 -3.84 11.73
CA ASN A 64 -9.74 -4.41 12.90
C ASN A 64 -8.84 -5.39 13.65
N THR A 65 -8.02 -6.15 12.92
CA THR A 65 -7.08 -7.11 13.52
C THR A 65 -5.86 -6.42 14.13
N PHE A 66 -5.41 -5.30 13.55
CA PHE A 66 -4.20 -4.58 13.94
C PHE A 66 -4.49 -3.09 14.21
N PRO A 67 -5.27 -2.76 15.25
CA PRO A 67 -5.70 -1.39 15.51
C PRO A 67 -4.55 -0.44 15.86
N HIS A 68 -3.37 -0.95 16.22
CA HIS A 68 -2.17 -0.14 16.50
C HIS A 68 -1.66 0.64 15.29
N MET A 69 -2.14 0.35 14.07
CA MET A 69 -1.84 1.17 12.89
C MET A 69 -2.63 2.47 12.83
N ILE A 70 -3.66 2.64 13.65
CA ILE A 70 -4.51 3.83 13.65
C ILE A 70 -3.76 4.97 14.35
N ARG A 71 -3.59 6.09 13.66
CA ARG A 71 -2.96 7.31 14.19
C ARG A 71 -4.03 8.24 14.75
N HIS A 72 -4.48 7.96 15.97
CA HIS A 72 -5.57 8.69 16.64
C HIS A 72 -5.34 10.20 16.80
N TYR A 73 -4.10 10.67 16.67
CA TYR A 73 -3.75 12.10 16.66
C TYR A 73 -4.05 12.80 15.32
N HIS A 74 -4.47 12.08 14.29
CA HIS A 74 -4.93 12.64 13.02
C HIS A 74 -6.45 12.60 12.90
N ASP A 75 -7.01 13.57 12.16
CA ASP A 75 -8.42 13.52 11.73
C ASP A 75 -8.70 12.22 10.92
N PRO A 76 -9.83 11.53 11.12
CA PRO A 76 -10.16 10.28 10.43
C PRO A 76 -10.20 10.39 8.89
N THR A 77 -10.32 11.61 8.35
CA THR A 77 -10.27 11.87 6.90
C THR A 77 -8.86 12.22 6.41
N ASN A 78 -7.86 12.27 7.28
CA ASN A 78 -6.48 12.50 6.88
C ASN A 78 -5.95 11.27 6.14
N TRP A 79 -5.28 11.48 5.00
CA TRP A 79 -4.65 10.40 4.23
C TRP A 79 -3.65 9.57 5.03
N ASN A 80 -3.11 10.13 6.11
CA ASN A 80 -2.17 9.48 7.01
C ASN A 80 -2.83 8.94 8.28
N TYR A 81 -4.17 8.87 8.37
CA TYR A 81 -4.86 8.33 9.55
C TYR A 81 -4.53 6.85 9.80
N LEU A 82 -4.32 6.07 8.72
CA LEU A 82 -3.83 4.70 8.81
C LEU A 82 -2.33 4.67 8.50
N ALA A 83 -1.52 4.13 9.41
CA ALA A 83 -0.11 3.84 9.20
C ALA A 83 0.05 2.60 8.31
N MET A 84 -0.24 2.73 7.02
CA MET A 84 -0.21 1.62 6.09
C MET A 84 0.38 2.05 4.75
N SER A 85 1.20 1.19 4.15
CA SER A 85 1.78 1.39 2.82
C SER A 85 1.59 0.15 1.97
N VAL A 86 1.30 0.35 0.69
CA VAL A 86 1.29 -0.73 -0.30
C VAL A 86 2.72 -0.87 -0.83
N LEU A 87 3.34 -2.03 -0.61
CA LEU A 87 4.70 -2.30 -1.06
C LEU A 87 4.74 -2.75 -2.53
N CYS A 88 3.86 -3.68 -2.89
CA CYS A 88 3.72 -4.14 -4.27
C CYS A 88 2.38 -4.86 -4.50
N VAL A 89 2.07 -5.07 -5.79
CA VAL A 89 1.04 -5.98 -6.24
C VAL A 89 1.73 -7.17 -6.89
N VAL A 90 1.42 -8.38 -6.43
CA VAL A 90 1.90 -9.64 -7.00
C VAL A 90 0.81 -10.17 -7.92
N ARG A 91 1.09 -10.18 -9.22
CA ARG A 91 0.17 -10.65 -10.25
C ARG A 91 0.25 -12.17 -10.39
N GLY A 92 -0.88 -12.88 -10.27
CA GLY A 92 -0.99 -14.28 -10.70
C GLY A 92 -0.76 -14.40 -12.20
N LYS A 93 -0.18 -15.49 -12.71
CA LYS A 93 0.17 -15.59 -14.15
C LYS A 93 -1.09 -15.67 -15.01
N LYS A 94 -2.12 -16.36 -14.51
CA LYS A 94 -3.43 -16.51 -15.16
C LYS A 94 -4.52 -15.82 -14.36
N GLU A 95 -5.64 -15.56 -15.03
CA GLU A 95 -6.85 -15.01 -14.41
C GLU A 95 -7.52 -15.98 -13.43
N GLU A 96 -7.03 -17.19 -13.25
CA GLU A 96 -7.48 -18.13 -12.21
C GLU A 96 -6.52 -18.20 -11.01
N GLU A 97 -5.28 -17.71 -11.16
CA GLU A 97 -4.25 -17.78 -10.13
C GLU A 97 -4.37 -16.65 -9.11
N GLU A 98 -3.99 -16.94 -7.86
CA GLU A 98 -4.02 -15.97 -6.77
C GLU A 98 -3.19 -14.71 -7.10
N ALA A 99 -3.72 -13.57 -6.71
CA ALA A 99 -3.05 -12.28 -6.84
C ALA A 99 -3.07 -11.61 -5.47
N PHE A 100 -2.00 -10.88 -5.12
CA PHE A 100 -1.83 -10.35 -3.78
C PHE A 100 -1.47 -8.88 -3.80
N MET A 101 -1.94 -8.15 -2.79
CA MET A 101 -1.43 -6.84 -2.43
C MET A 101 -0.59 -6.99 -1.17
N ILE A 102 0.67 -6.57 -1.23
CA ILE A 102 1.58 -6.63 -0.10
C ILE A 102 1.50 -5.32 0.67
N LEU A 103 1.14 -5.43 1.94
CA LEU A 103 0.95 -4.30 2.85
C LEU A 103 2.07 -4.27 3.88
N HIS A 104 2.65 -3.10 4.07
CA HIS A 104 3.46 -2.79 5.24
C HIS A 104 2.61 -2.03 6.25
N ILE A 105 2.61 -2.51 7.48
CA ILE A 105 2.02 -1.84 8.64
C ILE A 105 3.07 -1.82 9.77
N PRO A 106 2.87 -1.08 10.88
CA PRO A 106 3.87 -1.05 11.94
C PRO A 106 4.15 -2.46 12.44
N LYS A 107 5.44 -2.78 12.57
CA LYS A 107 5.97 -4.05 13.04
C LYS A 107 5.78 -5.26 12.09
N MET A 108 5.11 -5.15 10.95
CA MET A 108 4.90 -6.32 10.07
C MET A 108 4.62 -6.04 8.60
N VAL A 109 4.83 -7.09 7.78
CA VAL A 109 4.42 -7.16 6.38
C VAL A 109 3.35 -8.24 6.23
N ILE A 110 2.28 -7.92 5.50
CA ILE A 110 1.09 -8.74 5.30
C ILE A 110 0.89 -8.97 3.80
N SER A 111 0.50 -10.18 3.44
CA SER A 111 -0.05 -10.50 2.12
C SER A 111 -1.56 -10.46 2.21
N TYR A 112 -2.20 -9.69 1.35
CA TYR A 112 -3.65 -9.64 1.21
C TYR A 112 -4.05 -10.25 -0.14
N ASN A 113 -4.84 -11.33 -0.12
CA ASN A 113 -5.34 -12.00 -1.31
C ASN A 113 -6.47 -11.18 -1.96
N LEU A 114 -6.27 -10.79 -3.21
CA LEU A 114 -7.15 -9.90 -3.97
C LEU A 114 -8.43 -10.57 -4.48
N ARG A 115 -8.56 -11.89 -4.35
CA ARG A 115 -9.74 -12.64 -4.81
C ARG A 115 -10.71 -12.95 -3.69
N ASP A 116 -10.21 -13.55 -2.62
CA ASP A 116 -11.04 -14.04 -1.52
C ASP A 116 -11.06 -13.08 -0.31
N ASN A 117 -10.29 -11.99 -0.37
CA ASN A 117 -10.20 -11.00 0.69
C ASN A 117 -9.68 -11.56 2.02
N THR A 118 -8.82 -12.58 1.97
CA THR A 118 -8.09 -13.07 3.14
C THR A 118 -6.71 -12.44 3.24
N PHE A 119 -6.13 -12.42 4.43
CA PHE A 119 -4.75 -11.97 4.60
C PHE A 119 -3.95 -12.87 5.55
N TYR A 120 -2.64 -12.86 5.33
CA TYR A 120 -1.67 -13.61 6.12
C TYR A 120 -0.47 -12.73 6.44
N LYS A 121 0.03 -12.86 7.67
CA LYS A 121 1.29 -12.23 8.06
C LYS A 121 2.45 -12.91 7.31
N LEU A 122 3.19 -12.15 6.52
CA LEU A 122 4.40 -12.64 5.82
C LEU A 122 5.64 -12.54 6.70
N HIS A 123 5.76 -11.43 7.43
CA HIS A 123 6.92 -11.18 8.28
C HIS A 123 6.56 -10.24 9.43
N GLU A 124 7.24 -10.42 10.56
CA GLU A 124 7.17 -9.54 11.72
C GLU A 124 8.57 -9.03 12.03
N PHE A 125 8.71 -7.72 12.13
CA PHE A 125 9.96 -7.10 12.53
C PHE A 125 10.14 -7.32 14.03
N GLY A 126 11.27 -7.92 14.42
CA GLY A 126 11.55 -8.23 15.82
C GLY A 126 11.59 -6.97 16.69
N ASN A 127 10.98 -7.05 17.87
CA ASN A 127 11.13 -6.03 18.91
C ASN A 127 12.57 -6.03 19.40
N ASN A 128 13.40 -5.11 18.92
CA ASN A 128 14.43 -4.57 19.80
C ASN A 128 13.68 -3.75 20.84
N SER A 129 13.45 -4.35 22.01
CA SER A 129 12.72 -3.78 23.14
C SER A 129 13.16 -2.34 23.43
N ILE A 130 12.29 -1.39 23.11
CA ILE A 130 12.17 -0.18 23.91
C ILE A 130 10.77 -0.26 24.50
N GLU A 131 10.74 -0.42 25.82
CA GLU A 131 9.56 -0.65 26.63
C GLU A 131 8.50 0.43 26.36
N GLU A 132 7.24 -0.01 26.21
CA GLU A 132 6.07 0.82 25.90
C GLU A 132 5.62 1.73 27.07
N ASN A 133 6.55 2.20 27.92
CA ASN A 133 6.24 2.78 29.23
C ASN A 133 6.67 4.23 29.48
N GLN A 134 6.99 5.05 28.48
CA GLN A 134 7.12 6.50 28.66
C GLN A 134 6.66 7.26 27.41
N PHE A 135 5.36 7.51 27.32
CA PHE A 135 4.79 8.55 26.45
C PHE A 135 4.17 9.63 27.33
N GLU A 136 5.03 10.34 28.06
CA GLU A 136 4.76 11.72 28.45
C GLU A 136 5.78 12.59 27.72
N ASP A 137 5.28 13.68 27.17
CA ASP A 137 5.92 14.58 26.24
C ASP A 137 7.27 15.10 26.75
N GLU A 138 8.30 15.14 25.90
CA GLU A 138 9.29 16.22 25.94
C GLU A 138 10.10 16.28 24.63
N ASP A 139 10.38 17.52 24.23
CA ASP A 139 11.06 17.94 23.03
C ASP A 139 12.32 17.11 22.72
N GLY A 140 12.27 16.29 21.67
CA GLY A 140 13.42 15.52 21.20
C GLY A 140 13.15 14.90 19.85
N ASP A 141 14.14 14.92 18.96
CA ASP A 141 14.09 14.25 17.66
C ASP A 141 13.87 12.73 17.85
N TYR A 142 12.60 12.30 17.84
CA TYR A 142 12.21 10.90 17.97
C TYR A 142 12.42 10.15 16.65
N GLU A 143 13.34 9.18 16.64
CA GLU A 143 13.35 8.16 15.60
C GLU A 143 12.18 7.20 15.81
N VAL A 144 11.19 7.30 14.92
CA VAL A 144 9.97 6.49 14.93
C VAL A 144 10.34 5.01 14.74
N PRO A 145 9.88 4.10 15.62
CA PRO A 145 10.27 2.69 15.58
C PRO A 145 9.79 2.04 14.28
N ILE A 146 10.73 1.92 13.34
CA ILE A 146 10.63 1.23 12.04
C ILE A 146 9.23 1.33 11.42
N SER A 147 8.74 2.56 11.27
CA SER A 147 7.82 2.83 10.18
C SER A 147 8.71 3.25 9.02
N LEU A 148 8.62 2.59 7.86
CA LEU A 148 8.93 3.27 6.62
C LEU A 148 7.93 4.44 6.50
N GLN A 149 8.21 5.54 7.20
CA GLN A 149 7.66 6.83 6.86
C GLN A 149 8.28 7.13 5.51
N PHE A 150 7.55 6.81 4.43
CA PHE A 150 7.64 7.61 3.23
C PHE A 150 7.08 8.98 3.61
N ASP A 151 7.87 9.72 4.38
CA ASP A 151 7.71 11.15 4.50
C ASP A 151 7.80 11.68 3.07
N ARG A 152 6.82 12.50 2.68
CA ARG A 152 6.44 12.77 1.30
C ARG A 152 7.63 12.83 0.33
N PHE A 153 7.90 11.73 -0.34
CA PHE A 153 8.55 11.76 -1.63
C PHE A 153 7.59 11.08 -2.59
N SER A 154 7.20 11.81 -3.62
CA SER A 154 6.65 11.25 -4.86
C SER A 154 7.67 10.35 -5.59
N ALA A 155 8.58 9.72 -4.86
CA ALA A 155 9.49 8.70 -5.33
C ALA A 155 8.72 7.39 -5.23
N PHE A 156 8.04 7.04 -6.32
CA PHE A 156 7.61 5.66 -6.52
C PHE A 156 8.87 4.80 -6.39
N GLN A 157 8.84 3.82 -5.48
CA GLN A 157 9.92 2.85 -5.36
C GLN A 157 9.88 1.99 -6.62
N TYR A 158 10.64 2.39 -7.64
CA TYR A 158 10.86 1.57 -8.82
C TYR A 158 11.70 0.37 -8.38
N VAL A 159 11.02 -0.76 -8.14
CA VAL A 159 11.69 -2.04 -8.00
C VAL A 159 11.75 -2.63 -9.40
N GLU A 160 12.92 -2.53 -10.03
CA GLU A 160 13.19 -3.21 -11.30
C GLU A 160 13.25 -4.71 -11.00
N SER A 161 12.19 -5.45 -11.35
CA SER A 161 12.22 -6.90 -11.34
C SER A 161 13.04 -7.36 -12.54
N LEU A 162 14.36 -7.43 -12.40
CA LEU A 162 15.25 -8.03 -13.40
C LEU A 162 14.90 -9.52 -13.55
N PHE A 163 13.96 -9.84 -14.45
CA PHE A 163 13.86 -11.19 -15.01
C PHE A 163 14.76 -11.25 -16.24
N CYS A 164 15.85 -12.01 -16.13
CA CYS A 164 16.66 -12.43 -17.27
C CYS A 164 15.78 -13.18 -18.28
N MET A 165 15.86 -12.76 -19.55
CA MET A 165 15.42 -13.58 -20.69
C MET A 165 16.28 -14.83 -20.85
#